data_AF-A0A661YEL8-F1
#
_entry.id   AF-A0A661YEL8-F1
#
_cell.length_a   1.000
_cell.length_b   1.000
_cell.length_c   1.000
_cell.angle_alpha   90.00
_cell.angle_beta   90.00
_cell.angle_gamma   90.00
#
_symmetry.space_group_name_H-M   'P 1'
#
loop_
_entity.id
_entity.type
_entity.pdbx_description
1 polymer ?
#
loop_
_entity_poly.entity_id
_entity_poly.type
_entity_poly.pdbx_seq_one_letter_code
_entity_poly.pdbx_strand_id
1 'polypeptide(L)'
;MGLAAAFGIFWTLKEKKIFPAVITMGMVAGIVLVFLLPSTTRTWGFYVYMCFAALAFFYGLTVREKSVWARVIISLMSATIFAYWLWVLNHWHGNTVLFPIATLLTGLAAIFSKVKLKSELGFLVILAADAVALILETLMKLN
;
A
#
# COMPACT_ATOMS: atom_id res chain seq x y z
N MET A 1 -4.47 -6.50 8.29
CA MET A 1 -3.43 -5.45 8.42
C MET A 1 -2.24 -5.84 9.29
N GLY A 2 -2.41 -6.23 10.56
CA GLY A 2 -1.28 -6.58 11.45
C GLY A 2 -0.34 -7.67 10.91
N LEU A 3 -0.87 -8.73 10.29
CA LEU A 3 -0.07 -9.79 9.66
C LEU A 3 0.76 -9.28 8.46
N ALA A 4 0.19 -8.40 7.64
CA ALA A 4 0.90 -7.80 6.51
C ALA A 4 2.02 -6.86 6.98
N ALA A 5 1.81 -6.13 8.07
CA ALA A 5 2.83 -5.32 8.71
C ALA A 5 3.99 -6.18 9.27
N ALA A 6 3.68 -7.28 9.94
CA ALA A 6 4.69 -8.23 10.43
C ALA A 6 5.49 -8.85 9.28
N PHE A 7 4.81 -9.26 8.20
CA PHE A 7 5.49 -9.72 6.98
C PHE A 7 6.38 -8.64 6.37
N GLY A 8 5.90 -7.40 6.31
CA GLY A 8 6.65 -6.25 5.81
C GLY A 8 7.95 -6.02 6.58
N ILE A 9 7.90 -6.06 7.91
CA ILE A 9 9.09 -5.96 8.77
C ILE A 9 10.05 -7.11 8.50
N PHE A 10 9.57 -8.35 8.54
CA PHE A 10 10.39 -9.55 8.30
C PHE A 10 11.13 -9.46 6.96
N TRP A 11 10.41 -9.10 5.89
CA TRP A 11 10.99 -9.05 4.56
C TRP A 11 12.00 -7.90 4.40
N THR A 12 11.73 -6.77 5.06
CA THR A 12 12.63 -5.62 5.09
C THR A 12 13.98 -5.98 5.72
N LEU A 13 13.96 -6.70 6.84
CA LEU A 13 15.18 -7.17 7.52
C LEU A 13 16.00 -8.12 6.65
N LYS A 14 15.33 -8.91 5.81
CA LYS A 14 15.96 -9.86 4.89
C LYS A 14 16.67 -9.18 3.71
N GLU A 15 16.02 -8.22 3.06
CA GLU A 15 16.53 -7.61 1.81
C GLU A 15 17.56 -6.49 2.04
N LYS A 16 17.60 -5.88 3.24
CA LYS A 16 18.60 -4.87 3.65
C LYS A 16 18.72 -3.64 2.72
N LYS A 17 17.70 -3.35 1.90
CA LYS A 17 17.65 -2.15 1.06
C LYS A 17 16.99 -1.00 1.82
N ILE A 18 17.73 0.10 2.01
CA ILE A 18 17.34 1.22 2.89
C ILE A 18 16.05 1.91 2.42
N PHE A 19 15.92 2.27 1.14
CA PHE A 19 14.77 3.05 0.68
C PHE A 19 13.43 2.30 0.77
N PRO A 20 13.32 1.06 0.25
CA PRO A 20 12.13 0.22 0.46
C PRO A 20 11.84 -0.07 1.94
N ALA A 21 12.90 -0.18 2.76
CA ALA A 21 12.76 -0.36 4.19
C ALA A 21 12.06 0.83 4.86
N VAL A 22 12.49 2.06 4.54
CA VAL A 22 11.89 3.30 5.06
C VAL A 22 10.41 3.38 4.69
N ILE A 23 10.06 3.07 3.44
CA ILE A 23 8.66 3.03 2.99
C ILE A 23 7.85 2.01 3.79
N THR A 24 8.36 0.79 3.90
CA THR A 24 7.66 -0.30 4.59
C THR A 24 7.46 0.03 6.07
N MET A 25 8.52 0.46 6.75
CA MET A 25 8.47 0.84 8.17
C MET A 25 7.54 2.03 8.42
N GLY A 26 7.53 3.01 7.51
CA GLY A 26 6.63 4.16 7.59
C GLY A 26 5.16 3.77 7.44
N MET A 27 4.83 2.88 6.49
CA MET A 27 3.48 2.32 6.35
C MET A 27 3.08 1.52 7.61
N VAL A 28 3.99 0.71 8.14
CA VAL A 28 3.76 -0.05 9.38
C VAL A 28 3.51 0.89 10.56
N ALA A 29 4.29 1.97 10.69
CA ALA A 29 4.09 2.97 11.74
C ALA A 29 2.70 3.60 11.62
N GLY A 30 2.25 3.96 10.41
CA GLY A 30 0.89 4.43 10.17
C GLY A 30 -0.17 3.43 10.62
N ILE A 31 -0.03 2.15 10.26
CA ILE A 31 -0.93 1.07 10.68
C ILE A 31 -0.97 0.95 12.22
N VAL A 32 0.19 0.94 12.88
CA VAL A 32 0.29 0.83 14.34
C VAL A 32 -0.39 2.02 15.02
N LEU A 33 -0.18 3.24 14.50
CA LEU A 33 -0.86 4.44 15.02
C LEU A 33 -2.38 4.34 14.88
N VAL A 34 -2.90 3.79 13.78
CA VAL A 34 -4.35 3.58 13.60
C VAL A 34 -4.92 2.59 14.64
N PHE A 35 -4.15 1.56 15.01
CA PHE A 35 -4.56 0.56 16.02
C PHE A 35 -4.46 1.06 17.46
N LEU A 36 -3.41 1.84 17.78
CA LEU A 36 -3.13 2.26 19.16
C LEU A 36 -3.81 3.58 19.55
N LEU A 37 -4.06 4.48 18.59
CA LEU A 37 -4.62 5.79 18.89
C LEU A 37 -6.13 5.74 19.13
N PRO A 38 -6.65 6.57 20.06
CA PRO A 38 -8.08 6.79 20.23
C PRO A 38 -8.76 7.25 18.93
N SER A 39 -10.05 6.96 18.78
CA SER A 39 -10.86 7.25 17.58
C SER A 39 -10.77 8.70 17.11
N THR A 40 -10.66 9.67 18.03
CA THR A 40 -10.50 11.11 17.75
C THR A 40 -9.19 11.47 17.05
N THR A 41 -8.16 10.63 17.16
CA THR A 41 -6.81 10.88 16.62
C THR A 41 -6.38 9.85 15.57
N ARG A 42 -7.22 8.86 15.29
CA ARG A 42 -6.94 7.77 14.34
C ARG A 42 -6.61 8.27 12.93
N THR A 43 -7.18 9.39 12.52
CA THR A 43 -6.90 10.09 11.25
C THR A 43 -5.42 10.40 11.04
N TRP A 44 -4.67 10.69 12.11
CA TRP A 44 -3.22 10.91 12.02
C TRP A 44 -2.47 9.68 11.53
N GLY A 45 -2.87 8.49 11.97
CA GLY A 45 -2.27 7.23 11.51
C GLY A 45 -2.50 7.01 10.00
N PHE A 46 -3.69 7.36 9.50
CA PHE A 46 -3.98 7.32 8.06
C PHE A 46 -3.16 8.32 7.25
N TYR A 47 -2.95 9.54 7.74
CA TYR A 47 -2.08 10.51 7.07
C TYR A 47 -0.63 10.06 6.99
N VAL A 48 -0.11 9.47 8.08
CA VAL A 48 1.24 8.87 8.07
C VAL A 48 1.31 7.76 7.03
N TYR A 49 0.36 6.83 7.04
CA TYR A 49 0.29 5.75 6.05
C TYR A 49 0.25 6.27 4.61
N MET A 50 -0.62 7.25 4.32
CA MET A 50 -0.76 7.87 3.01
C MET A 50 0.51 8.59 2.55
N CYS A 51 1.23 9.25 3.47
CA CYS A 51 2.50 9.91 3.14
C CYS A 51 3.53 8.90 2.61
N PHE A 52 3.63 7.72 3.25
CA PHE A 52 4.51 6.66 2.77
C PHE A 52 3.99 5.93 1.54
N ALA A 53 2.68 5.85 1.33
CA ALA A 53 2.11 5.40 0.06
C ALA A 53 2.46 6.35 -1.09
N ALA A 54 2.40 7.67 -0.87
CA ALA A 54 2.87 8.65 -1.84
C ALA A 54 4.39 8.54 -2.09
N LEU A 55 5.19 8.29 -1.03
CA LEU A 55 6.62 8.05 -1.18
C LEU A 55 6.90 6.80 -2.03
N ALA A 56 6.12 5.73 -1.87
CA ALA A 56 6.20 4.52 -2.68
C ALA A 56 5.89 4.80 -4.16
N PHE A 57 4.91 5.65 -4.44
CA PHE A 57 4.62 6.12 -5.79
C PHE A 57 5.83 6.87 -6.40
N PHE A 58 6.37 7.86 -5.69
CA PHE A 58 7.56 8.59 -6.17
C PHE A 58 8.78 7.69 -6.33
N TYR A 59 8.96 6.70 -5.45
CA TYR A 59 10.00 5.68 -5.57
C TYR A 59 9.84 4.88 -6.88
N GLY A 60 8.62 4.43 -7.21
CA GLY A 60 8.33 3.76 -8.48
C GLY A 60 8.68 4.63 -9.70
N LEU A 61 8.39 5.93 -9.65
CA LEU A 61 8.71 6.85 -10.74
C LEU A 61 10.21 7.15 -10.88
N THR A 62 10.96 7.21 -9.78
CA THR A 62 12.35 7.71 -9.78
C THR A 62 13.41 6.63 -9.91
N VAL A 63 13.16 5.40 -9.46
CA VAL A 63 14.17 4.33 -9.52
C VAL A 63 14.35 3.82 -10.95
N ARG A 64 15.37 4.36 -11.63
CA ARG A 64 15.73 3.99 -13.01
C ARG A 64 16.43 2.65 -13.15
N GLU A 65 17.00 2.14 -12.07
CA GLU A 65 17.69 0.82 -12.03
C GLU A 65 16.71 -0.36 -12.22
N LYS A 66 15.42 -0.11 -12.04
CA LYS A 66 14.36 -1.11 -12.15
C LYS A 66 13.77 -1.12 -13.56
N SER A 67 13.29 -2.29 -13.98
CA SER A 67 12.56 -2.42 -15.24
C SER A 67 11.35 -1.48 -15.31
N VAL A 68 10.98 -1.04 -16.51
CA VAL A 68 9.81 -0.17 -16.73
C VAL A 68 8.56 -0.78 -16.10
N TRP A 69 8.35 -2.09 -16.27
CA TRP A 69 7.23 -2.81 -15.66
C TRP A 69 7.23 -2.74 -14.13
N ALA A 70 8.38 -2.94 -13.47
CA ALA A 70 8.50 -2.81 -12.02
C ALA A 70 8.08 -1.43 -11.53
N ARG A 71 8.55 -0.38 -12.22
CA ARG A 71 8.23 1.01 -11.93
C ARG A 71 6.73 1.28 -12.07
N VAL A 72 6.13 0.80 -13.15
CA VAL A 72 4.69 0.90 -13.41
C VAL A 72 3.89 0.20 -12.31
N ILE A 73 4.24 -1.03 -11.94
CA ILE A 73 3.54 -1.80 -10.90
C ILE A 73 3.58 -1.08 -9.56
N ILE A 74 4.77 -0.66 -9.11
CA ILE A 74 4.93 0.04 -7.83
C ILE A 74 4.09 1.33 -7.83
N SER A 75 4.18 2.09 -8.92
CA SER A 75 3.47 3.36 -9.05
C SER A 75 1.96 3.15 -9.04
N LEU A 76 1.45 2.21 -9.85
CA LEU A 76 0.03 1.93 -9.95
C LEU A 76 -0.55 1.42 -8.63
N MET A 77 0.07 0.40 -8.00
CA MET A 77 -0.42 -0.12 -6.71
C MET A 77 -0.44 0.94 -5.61
N SER A 78 0.56 1.81 -5.57
CA SER A 78 0.65 2.87 -4.57
C SER A 78 -0.37 3.99 -4.85
N ALA A 79 -0.51 4.39 -6.12
CA ALA A 79 -1.41 5.44 -6.54
C ALA A 79 -2.88 5.08 -6.32
N THR A 80 -3.27 3.83 -6.60
CA THR A 80 -4.65 3.39 -6.44
C THR A 80 -5.08 3.35 -4.98
N ILE A 81 -4.23 2.83 -4.08
CA ILE A 81 -4.50 2.85 -2.64
C ILE A 81 -4.49 4.29 -2.10
N PHE A 82 -3.54 5.12 -2.53
CA PHE A 82 -3.50 6.51 -2.14
C PHE A 82 -4.77 7.26 -2.57
N ALA A 83 -5.22 7.06 -3.82
CA ALA A 83 -6.44 7.67 -4.35
C ALA A 83 -7.68 7.21 -3.59
N TYR A 84 -7.77 5.93 -3.22
CA TYR A 84 -8.85 5.41 -2.36
C TYR A 84 -8.93 6.19 -1.04
N TRP A 85 -7.83 6.26 -0.29
CA TRP A 85 -7.83 6.92 1.01
C TRP A 85 -8.05 8.43 0.90
N LEU A 86 -7.49 9.07 -0.12
CA LEU A 86 -7.77 10.48 -0.41
C LEU A 86 -9.26 10.70 -0.63
N TRP A 87 -9.91 9.83 -1.41
CA TRP A 87 -11.35 9.90 -1.68
C TRP A 87 -12.19 9.75 -0.42
N VAL A 88 -11.87 8.75 0.41
CA VAL A 88 -12.59 8.45 1.65
C VAL A 88 -12.43 9.59 2.66
N LEU A 89 -11.20 10.09 2.87
CA LEU A 89 -10.95 11.18 3.81
C LEU A 89 -11.60 12.50 3.39
N ASN A 90 -11.74 12.75 2.09
CA ASN A 90 -12.45 13.92 1.57
C ASN A 90 -13.97 13.73 1.44
N HIS A 91 -14.51 12.58 1.85
CA HIS A 91 -15.95 12.28 1.80
C HIS A 91 -16.55 12.48 0.39
N TRP A 92 -15.78 12.18 -0.65
CA TRP A 92 -16.26 12.29 -2.02
C TRP A 92 -17.28 11.19 -2.32
N HIS A 93 -18.29 11.52 -3.14
CA HIS A 93 -19.39 10.62 -3.44
C HIS A 93 -19.07 9.79 -4.68
N GLY A 94 -19.23 8.46 -4.63
CA GLY A 94 -19.02 7.59 -5.78
C GLY A 94 -18.57 6.18 -5.41
N ASN A 95 -18.37 5.34 -6.43
CA ASN A 95 -17.90 3.96 -6.25
C ASN A 95 -16.37 3.93 -6.08
N THR A 96 -15.91 3.72 -4.85
CA THR A 96 -14.48 3.65 -4.51
C THR A 96 -13.90 2.25 -4.62
N VAL A 97 -14.72 1.22 -4.90
CA VAL A 97 -14.28 -0.19 -4.98
C VAL A 97 -13.35 -0.44 -6.16
N LEU A 98 -13.42 0.40 -7.19
CA LEU A 98 -12.53 0.29 -8.36
C LEU A 98 -11.05 0.44 -7.99
N PHE A 99 -10.72 1.26 -6.98
CA PHE A 99 -9.34 1.48 -6.55
C PHE A 99 -8.66 0.23 -5.96
N PRO A 100 -9.23 -0.45 -4.94
CA PRO A 100 -8.64 -1.68 -4.42
C PRO A 100 -8.64 -2.81 -5.46
N ILE A 101 -9.66 -2.90 -6.33
CA ILE A 101 -9.65 -3.88 -7.45
C ILE A 101 -8.46 -3.63 -8.38
N ALA A 102 -8.25 -2.37 -8.80
CA ALA A 102 -7.12 -2.01 -9.66
C ALA A 102 -5.77 -2.33 -9.01
N THR A 103 -5.67 -2.15 -7.69
CA THR A 103 -4.47 -2.51 -6.91
C THR A 103 -4.17 -4.01 -7.02
N LEU A 104 -5.18 -4.86 -6.82
CA LEU A 104 -5.01 -6.32 -6.90
C LEU A 104 -4.72 -6.79 -8.32
N LEU A 105 -5.41 -6.25 -9.34
CA LEU A 105 -5.14 -6.56 -10.74
C LEU A 105 -3.70 -6.19 -11.13
N THR A 106 -3.20 -5.05 -10.65
CA THR A 106 -1.81 -4.63 -10.86
C THR A 106 -0.83 -5.58 -10.17
N GLY A 107 -1.13 -6.00 -8.92
CA GLY A 107 -0.35 -7.00 -8.21
C GLY A 107 -0.32 -8.36 -8.93
N LEU A 108 -1.45 -8.81 -9.49
CA LEU A 108 -1.52 -10.02 -10.29
C LEU A 108 -0.69 -9.89 -11.58
N ALA A 109 -0.80 -8.76 -12.29
CA ALA A 109 0.00 -8.49 -13.47
C ALA A 109 1.51 -8.56 -13.19
N ALA A 110 1.94 -8.12 -12.00
CA ALA A 110 3.32 -8.25 -11.54
C ALA A 110 3.80 -9.70 -11.42
N ILE A 111 2.94 -10.56 -10.88
CA ILE A 111 3.20 -12.00 -10.70
C ILE A 111 3.30 -12.68 -12.07
N PHE A 112 2.32 -12.46 -12.96
CA PHE A 112 2.31 -13.06 -14.29
C PHE A 112 3.47 -12.58 -15.17
N SER A 113 3.84 -11.31 -15.05
CA SER A 113 4.96 -10.71 -15.78
C SER A 113 6.33 -11.05 -15.17
N LYS A 114 6.38 -11.86 -14.10
CA LYS A 114 7.60 -12.32 -13.40
C LYS A 114 8.55 -11.17 -13.05
N VAL A 115 8.00 -10.04 -12.64
CA VAL A 115 8.77 -8.82 -12.40
C VAL A 115 9.61 -8.96 -11.12
N LYS A 116 10.89 -8.58 -11.19
CA LYS A 116 11.82 -8.65 -10.05
C LYS A 116 11.56 -7.53 -9.04
N LEU A 117 10.62 -7.77 -8.12
CA LEU A 117 10.20 -6.83 -7.06
C LEU A 117 10.58 -7.29 -5.64
N LYS A 118 11.60 -8.17 -5.50
CA LYS A 118 11.97 -8.78 -4.21
C LYS A 118 12.23 -7.75 -3.11
N SER A 119 12.93 -6.66 -3.41
CA SER A 119 13.24 -5.62 -2.43
C SER A 119 12.01 -4.79 -2.01
N GLU A 120 10.95 -4.79 -2.81
CA GLU A 120 9.73 -4.00 -2.60
C GLU A 120 8.57 -4.79 -1.99
N LEU A 121 8.72 -6.12 -1.89
CA LEU A 121 7.65 -7.01 -1.41
C LEU A 121 7.07 -6.60 -0.06
N GLY A 122 7.87 -6.00 0.82
CA GLY A 122 7.41 -5.56 2.14
C GLY A 122 6.23 -4.59 2.06
N PHE A 123 6.39 -3.46 1.36
CA PHE A 123 5.31 -2.50 1.20
C PHE A 123 4.27 -2.92 0.17
N LEU A 124 4.64 -3.69 -0.86
CA LEU A 124 3.68 -4.19 -1.86
C LEU A 124 2.64 -5.15 -1.25
N VAL A 125 3.05 -6.01 -0.32
CA VAL A 125 2.13 -6.89 0.41
C VAL A 125 1.23 -6.09 1.34
N ILE A 126 1.73 -5.01 1.95
CA ILE A 126 0.88 -4.10 2.74
C ILE A 126 -0.20 -3.46 1.87
N LEU A 127 0.15 -2.93 0.69
CA LEU A 127 -0.81 -2.35 -0.26
C LEU A 127 -1.84 -3.38 -0.75
N ALA A 128 -1.40 -4.60 -1.05
CA ALA A 128 -2.31 -5.68 -1.46
C ALA A 128 -3.25 -6.10 -0.33
N ALA A 129 -2.74 -6.22 0.90
CA ALA A 129 -3.55 -6.56 2.06
C ALA A 129 -4.58 -5.47 2.39
N ASP A 130 -4.21 -4.20 2.17
CA ASP A 130 -5.15 -3.07 2.27
C ASP A 130 -6.27 -3.22 1.27
N ALA A 131 -5.93 -3.42 -0.01
CA ALA A 131 -6.93 -3.64 -1.07
C ALA A 131 -7.91 -4.78 -0.75
N VAL A 132 -7.41 -5.92 -0.25
CA VAL A 132 -8.26 -7.04 0.16
C VAL A 132 -9.18 -6.64 1.31
N ALA A 133 -8.65 -5.97 2.35
CA ALA A 133 -9.46 -5.53 3.49
C ALA A 133 -10.59 -4.58 3.06
N LEU A 134 -10.30 -3.64 2.16
CA LEU A 134 -11.28 -2.68 1.64
C LEU A 134 -12.39 -3.34 0.83
N ILE A 135 -12.05 -4.35 0.01
CA ILE A 135 -13.04 -5.12 -0.75
C ILE A 135 -13.94 -5.90 0.20
N LEU A 136 -13.34 -6.61 1.18
CA LEU A 136 -14.11 -7.39 2.16
C LEU A 136 -15.04 -6.50 2.99
N GLU A 137 -14.55 -5.35 3.46
CA GLU A 137 -15.39 -4.37 4.18
C GLU A 137 -16.57 -3.90 3.33
N THR A 138 -16.34 -3.64 2.05
CA THR A 138 -17.41 -3.21 1.15
C THR A 138 -18.45 -4.32 0.92
N LEU A 139 -18.01 -5.57 0.73
CA LEU A 139 -18.91 -6.72 0.60
C LEU A 139 -19.73 -6.96 1.87
N MET A 140 -19.12 -6.78 3.05
CA MET A 140 -19.81 -6.92 4.34
C MET A 140 -20.85 -5.82 4.58
N LYS A 141 -20.70 -4.62 3.99
CA LYS A 141 -21.68 -3.53 4.10
C LYS A 141 -22.86 -3.68 3.14
N LEU A 142 -22.70 -4.48 2.08
CA LEU A 142 -23.74 -4.71 1.07
C LEU A 142 -24.68 -5.87 1.42
N ASN A 143 -24.25 -6.77 2.31
CA ASN A 143 -25.05 -7.87 2.87
C ASN A 143 -25.69 -7.47 4.20
#